data_AF-A0A7C5PPY1-F1
#
_entry.id   AF-A0A7C5PPY1-F1
#
_cell.length_a   1.000
_cell.length_b   1.000
_cell.length_c   1.000
_cell.angle_alpha   90.00
_cell.angle_beta   90.00
_cell.angle_gamma   90.00
#
_symmetry.space_group_name_H-M   'P 1'
#
loop_
_entity.id
_entity.type
_entity.pdbx_description
1 polymer ?
#
loop_
_entity_poly.entity_id
_entity_poly.type
_entity_poly.pdbx_seq_one_letter_code
_entity_poly.pdbx_strand_id
1 'polypeptide(L)'
;MIDRKELEEYAKIRGLNLGQAEKDYLQTIMLFILYQKYGRELVFKGGTALNKCFNLDRFSQDIDFTSAVPDNFSKTISSGLEKFLIPAEFEETRNDSIK
;
A
#
# COMPACT_ATOMS: atom_id res chain seq x y z
N MET A 1 11.71 -7.19 7.19
CA MET A 1 10.29 -7.61 7.33
C MET A 1 9.96 -7.59 8.81
N ILE A 2 8.77 -7.14 9.21
CA ILE A 2 8.34 -7.07 10.61
C ILE A 2 8.36 -8.47 11.23
N ASP A 3 8.82 -8.61 12.47
CA ASP A 3 8.82 -9.92 13.12
C ASP A 3 7.41 -10.32 13.58
N ARG A 4 7.22 -11.62 13.86
CA ARG A 4 5.88 -12.13 14.22
C ARG A 4 5.33 -11.51 15.51
N LYS A 5 6.18 -11.26 16.51
CA LYS A 5 5.74 -10.67 17.78
C LYS A 5 5.36 -9.21 17.58
N GLU A 6 6.18 -8.46 16.84
CA GLU A 6 5.86 -7.08 16.43
C GLU A 6 4.56 -7.02 15.63
N LEU A 7 4.32 -7.98 14.74
CA LEU A 7 3.09 -8.07 13.96
C LEU A 7 1.87 -8.39 14.84
N GLU A 8 2.03 -9.27 15.84
CA GLU A 8 0.99 -9.57 16.84
C GLU A 8 0.64 -8.36 17.70
N GLU A 9 1.65 -7.57 18.10
CA GLU A 9 1.44 -6.31 18.81
C GLU A 9 0.74 -5.26 17.92
N TYR A 10 1.22 -5.12 16.68
CA TYR A 10 0.60 -4.24 15.69
C TYR A 10 -0.87 -4.57 15.44
N ALA A 11 -1.18 -5.86 15.28
CA ALA A 11 -2.54 -6.36 15.08
C ALA A 11 -3.46 -5.98 16.24
N LYS A 12 -2.98 -6.13 17.49
CA LYS A 12 -3.74 -5.74 18.69
C LYS A 12 -4.01 -4.25 18.75
N ILE A 13 -3.00 -3.42 18.49
CA ILE A 13 -3.13 -1.95 18.50
C ILE A 13 -4.12 -1.49 17.43
N ARG A 14 -4.11 -2.11 16.25
CA ARG A 14 -4.96 -1.75 15.13
C ARG A 14 -6.34 -2.41 15.14
N GLY A 15 -6.60 -3.34 16.06
CA GLY A 15 -7.84 -4.12 16.08
C GLY A 15 -8.01 -5.03 14.86
N LEU A 16 -6.90 -5.54 14.30
CA LEU A 16 -6.88 -6.37 13.10
C LEU A 16 -6.57 -7.83 13.45
N ASN A 17 -6.99 -8.77 12.60
CA ASN A 17 -6.43 -10.12 12.65
C ASN A 17 -5.02 -10.14 12.02
N LEU A 18 -4.25 -11.21 12.25
CA LEU A 18 -2.86 -11.29 11.80
C LEU A 18 -2.67 -11.13 10.29
N GLY A 19 -3.54 -11.75 9.48
CA GLY A 19 -3.46 -11.62 8.02
C GLY A 19 -3.79 -10.21 7.53
N GLN A 20 -4.75 -9.54 8.18
CA GLN A 20 -5.06 -8.13 7.90
C GLN A 20 -3.93 -7.21 8.34
N ALA A 21 -3.31 -7.47 9.49
CA ALA A 21 -2.19 -6.72 10.02
C ALA A 21 -0.99 -6.78 9.07
N GLU A 22 -0.67 -7.97 8.53
CA GLU A 22 0.40 -8.14 7.54
C GLU A 22 0.12 -7.33 6.27
N LYS A 23 -1.10 -7.43 5.74
CA LYS A 23 -1.53 -6.65 4.57
C LYS A 23 -1.48 -5.15 4.84
N ASP A 24 -1.96 -4.69 5.99
CA ASP A 24 -1.96 -3.27 6.36
C ASP A 24 -0.53 -2.71 6.49
N TYR A 25 0.39 -3.52 7.02
CA TYR A 25 1.82 -3.21 7.09
C TYR A 25 2.43 -3.08 5.69
N LEU A 26 2.18 -4.04 4.80
CA LEU A 26 2.65 -4.00 3.41
C LEU A 26 2.06 -2.80 2.64
N GLN A 27 0.78 -2.50 2.81
CA GLN A 27 0.17 -1.29 2.23
C GLN A 27 0.89 -0.01 2.69
N THR A 28 1.28 0.05 3.97
CA THR A 28 2.00 1.19 4.52
C THR A 28 3.38 1.35 3.89
N ILE A 29 4.10 0.24 3.65
CA ILE A 29 5.36 0.26 2.90
C ILE A 29 5.15 0.74 1.46
N MET A 30 4.12 0.25 0.78
CA MET A 30 3.81 0.65 -0.60
C MET A 30 3.53 2.15 -0.69
N LEU A 31 2.72 2.68 0.24
CA LEU A 31 2.46 4.12 0.35
C LEU A 31 3.76 4.89 0.61
N PHE A 32 4.60 4.43 1.53
CA PHE A 32 5.88 5.07 1.82
C PHE A 32 6.79 5.15 0.58
N ILE A 33 6.93 4.06 -0.17
CA ILE A 33 7.73 4.01 -1.40
C ILE A 33 7.18 4.99 -2.45
N LEU A 34 5.87 4.99 -2.68
CA LEU A 34 5.23 5.83 -3.69
C LEU A 34 5.33 7.32 -3.33
N TYR A 35 4.99 7.67 -2.09
CA TYR A 35 4.96 9.07 -1.64
C TYR A 35 6.34 9.70 -1.47
N GLN A 36 7.40 8.92 -1.33
CA GLN A 36 8.77 9.45 -1.41
C GLN A 36 9.09 10.07 -2.78
N LYS A 37 8.46 9.58 -3.85
CA LYS A 37 8.74 10.03 -5.22
C LYS A 37 7.63 10.88 -5.83
N TYR A 38 6.38 10.57 -5.54
CA TYR A 38 5.20 11.14 -6.20
C TYR A 38 4.28 11.92 -5.26
N GLY A 39 4.82 12.41 -4.13
CA GLY A 39 3.98 12.94 -3.06
C GLY A 39 3.12 14.16 -3.42
N ARG A 40 3.41 14.86 -4.53
CA ARG A 40 2.62 16.00 -5.01
C ARG A 40 1.71 15.64 -6.19
N GLU A 41 1.99 14.52 -6.85
CA GLU A 41 1.37 14.12 -8.11
C GLU A 41 0.43 12.94 -7.96
N LEU A 42 0.46 12.27 -6.80
CA LEU A 42 -0.34 11.09 -6.50
C LEU A 42 -1.35 11.40 -5.39
N VAL A 43 -2.63 11.32 -5.72
CA VAL A 43 -3.75 11.48 -4.76
C VAL A 43 -4.21 10.10 -4.31
N PHE A 44 -3.99 9.78 -3.03
CA PHE A 44 -4.47 8.55 -2.39
C PHE A 44 -5.96 8.66 -2.08
N LYS A 45 -6.74 7.67 -2.50
CA LYS A 45 -8.20 7.65 -2.39
C LYS A 45 -8.72 6.24 -2.08
N GLY A 46 -10.04 6.08 -2.11
CA GLY A 46 -10.71 4.80 -1.93
C GLY A 46 -10.85 4.36 -0.48
N GLY A 47 -11.23 3.09 -0.28
CA GLY A 47 -11.56 2.55 1.04
C GLY A 47 -10.37 2.52 2.00
N THR A 48 -9.16 2.33 1.47
CA THR A 48 -7.94 2.26 2.29
C THR A 48 -7.48 3.65 2.73
N ALA A 49 -7.70 4.69 1.91
CA ALA A 49 -7.49 6.08 2.34
C ALA A 49 -8.45 6.46 3.46
N LEU A 50 -9.73 6.08 3.34
CA LEU A 50 -10.72 6.28 4.40
C LEU A 50 -10.34 5.54 5.70
N ASN A 51 -9.84 4.31 5.61
CA ASN A 51 -9.37 3.56 6.77
C ASN A 51 -8.15 4.20 7.43
N LYS A 52 -7.12 4.55 6.66
CA LYS A 52 -5.83 5.04 7.20
C LYS A 52 -5.86 6.51 7.61
N CYS A 53 -6.66 7.36 6.96
CA CYS A 53 -6.64 8.81 7.17
C CYS A 53 -7.91 9.37 7.80
N PHE A 54 -9.02 8.63 7.79
CA PHE A 54 -10.34 9.12 8.23
C PHE A 54 -11.06 8.16 9.18
N ASN A 55 -10.32 7.24 9.82
CA ASN A 55 -10.82 6.32 10.84
C ASN A 55 -12.04 5.47 10.41
N LEU A 56 -12.10 5.06 9.15
CA LEU A 56 -13.13 4.13 8.70
C LEU A 56 -12.97 2.77 9.40
N ASP A 57 -14.00 2.34 10.12
CA ASP A 57 -14.04 1.11 10.94
C ASP A 57 -14.31 -0.16 10.11
N ARG A 58 -13.56 -0.32 9.02
CA ARG A 58 -13.46 -1.59 8.29
C ARG A 58 -12.11 -1.71 7.62
N PHE A 59 -11.58 -2.91 7.57
CA PHE A 59 -10.39 -3.19 6.78
C PHE A 59 -10.68 -3.05 5.28
N SER A 60 -9.72 -2.52 4.54
CA SER A 60 -9.77 -2.35 3.09
C SER A 60 -8.44 -2.79 2.50
N GLN A 61 -8.47 -3.67 1.50
CA GLN A 61 -7.27 -4.31 0.97
C GLN A 61 -6.65 -3.54 -0.20
N ASP A 62 -7.49 -2.89 -1.01
CA ASP A 62 -7.06 -2.28 -2.28
C ASP A 62 -6.50 -0.88 -2.06
N ILE A 63 -5.43 -0.51 -2.77
CA ILE A 63 -4.86 0.84 -2.70
C ILE A 63 -5.18 1.57 -4.00
N ASP A 64 -6.03 2.60 -3.91
CA ASP A 64 -6.48 3.36 -5.05
C ASP A 64 -5.80 4.72 -5.14
N PHE A 65 -5.43 5.13 -6.35
CA PHE A 65 -4.83 6.43 -6.60
C PHE A 65 -5.47 7.15 -7.79
N THR A 66 -5.34 8.47 -7.80
CA THR A 66 -5.43 9.29 -9.01
C THR A 66 -4.06 9.93 -9.23
N SER A 67 -3.50 9.75 -10.43
CA SER A 67 -2.19 10.28 -10.79
C SER A 67 -2.31 11.45 -11.78
N ALA A 68 -1.49 12.48 -11.59
CA ALA A 68 -1.26 13.55 -12.56
C ALA A 68 -0.03 13.31 -13.45
N VAL A 69 0.72 12.23 -13.24
CA VAL A 69 1.96 11.88 -13.97
C VAL A 69 1.86 10.55 -14.70
N PRO A 70 2.69 10.33 -15.75
CA PRO A 70 2.74 9.08 -16.48
C PRO A 70 3.11 7.88 -15.60
N ASP A 71 2.59 6.72 -15.98
CA ASP A 71 2.78 5.47 -15.24
C ASP A 71 4.24 5.00 -15.28
N ASN A 72 4.88 5.06 -14.11
CA ASN A 72 6.15 4.43 -13.80
C ASN A 72 6.10 3.81 -12.38
N PHE A 73 4.91 3.42 -11.93
CA PHE A 73 4.67 3.00 -10.56
C PHE A 73 5.26 1.63 -10.29
N SER A 74 5.03 0.65 -11.18
CA SER A 74 5.54 -0.72 -11.08
C SER A 74 7.06 -0.74 -10.83
N LYS A 75 7.82 0.03 -11.61
CA LYS A 75 9.28 0.14 -11.45
C LYS A 75 9.70 0.77 -10.12
N THR A 76 8.95 1.78 -9.68
CA THR A 76 9.24 2.48 -8.40
C THR A 76 8.97 1.56 -7.22
N ILE A 77 7.85 0.84 -7.26
CA ILE A 77 7.46 -0.14 -6.25
C ILE A 77 8.48 -1.28 -6.21
N SER A 78 8.83 -1.87 -7.35
CA SER A 78 9.79 -2.96 -7.45
C SER A 78 11.15 -2.59 -6.84
N SER A 79 11.72 -1.46 -7.24
CA SER A 79 12.98 -0.97 -6.65
C SER A 79 12.84 -0.61 -5.17
N GLY A 80 11.67 -0.15 -4.73
CA GLY A 80 11.41 0.13 -3.33
C GLY A 80 11.39 -1.14 -2.48
N LEU A 81 10.62 -2.15 -2.88
CA LEU A 81 10.49 -3.42 -2.16
C LEU A 81 11.82 -4.17 -2.05
N GLU A 82 12.65 -4.14 -3.11
CA GLU A 82 14.00 -4.69 -3.08
C GLU A 82 14.86 -4.06 -1.97
N LYS A 83 14.80 -2.73 -1.79
CA LYS A 83 15.51 -2.02 -0.72
C LYS A 83 15.03 -2.41 0.68
N PHE A 84 13.79 -2.85 0.81
CA PHE A 84 13.23 -3.39 2.05
C PHE A 84 13.49 -4.89 2.23
N LEU A 85 14.19 -5.53 1.28
CA LEU A 85 14.45 -6.98 1.24
C LEU A 85 13.14 -7.79 1.25
N ILE A 86 12.11 -7.28 0.58
CA ILE A 86 10.80 -7.95 0.45
C ILE A 86 10.74 -8.60 -0.92
N PRO A 87 10.70 -9.94 -1.01
CA PRO A 87 10.53 -10.63 -2.29
C PRO A 87 9.13 -10.35 -2.84
N ALA A 88 9.05 -10.05 -4.13
CA ALA A 88 7.79 -9.74 -4.80
C ALA A 88 7.81 -10.21 -6.25
N GLU A 89 6.68 -10.76 -6.69
CA GLU A 89 6.37 -11.01 -8.09
C GLU A 89 5.40 -9.93 -8.57
N PHE A 90 5.54 -9.52 -9.83
CA PHE A 90 4.77 -8.41 -10.40
C PHE A 90 4.00 -8.88 -11.61
N GLU A 91 2.71 -8.54 -11.61
CA GLU A 91 1.83 -8.64 -12.77
C GLU A 91 1.23 -7.25 -13.01
N GLU A 92 1.43 -6.72 -14.23
CA GLU A 92 0.85 -5.45 -14.64
C GLU A 92 -0.24 -5.73 -15.67
N THR A 93 -1.48 -5.42 -15.32
CA THR A 93 -2.62 -5.46 -16.24
C THR A 93 -3.07 -4.04 -16.52
N ARG A 94 -3.23 -3.72 -17.81
CA ARG A 94 -3.78 -2.45 -18.26
C ARG A 94 -5.20 -2.67 -18.75
N ASN A 95 -6.14 -2.03 -18.07
CA ASN A 95 -7.52 -1.96 -18.54
C ASN A 95 -7.69 -0.64 -19.31
N ASP A 96 -7.57 -0.70 -20.63
CA ASP A 96 -7.82 0.43 -21.54
C ASP A 96 -9.32 0.76 -21.70
N SER A 97 -10.16 0.29 -20.79
CA SER A 97 -11.63 0.32 -20.89
C SER A 97 -12.29 1.63 -20.44
N ILE A 98 -11.52 2.71 -20.25
CA ILE A 98 -12.09 4.03 -19.95
C ILE A 98 -11.60 5.01 -21.04
N LYS A 99 -12.38 5.05 -22.14
CA LYS A 99 -12.46 6.23 -22.99
C LYS A 99 -13.48 7.21 -22.41
#